data_AF-X1SEZ9-F1
#
_entry.id   AF-X1SEZ9-F1
#
_cell.length_a   1.000
_cell.length_b   1.000
_cell.length_c   1.000
_cell.angle_alpha   90.00
_cell.angle_beta   90.00
_cell.angle_gamma   90.00
#
_symmetry.space_group_name_H-M   'P 1'
#
loop_
_entity.id
_entity.type
_entity.pdbx_description
1 polymer ?
#
loop_
_entity_poly.entity_id
_entity_poly.type
_entity_poly.pdbx_seq_one_letter_code
_entity_poly.pdbx_strand_id
1 'polypeptide(L)' 'LILIGSMTPPLGLTIYVMKGVLGELVPIGEMFRGCIIFVLMEIVTIGIIIAFPSLATWLPSLM' A
#
# COMPACT_ATOMS: atom_id res chain seq x y z
N LEU A 1 1.22 -6.30 3.76
CA LEU A 1 2.62 -6.31 4.25
C LEU A 1 3.66 -6.52 3.15
N ILE A 2 3.62 -7.61 2.36
CA ILE A 2 4.56 -7.82 1.22
C ILE A 2 4.49 -6.68 0.18
N LEU A 3 3.28 -6.20 -0.15
CA LEU A 3 3.06 -5.10 -1.10
C LEU A 3 3.56 -3.73 -0.60
N ILE A 4 3.46 -3.47 0.72
CA ILE A 4 3.91 -2.22 1.35
C ILE A 4 5.44 -2.11 1.25
N GLY A 5 6.15 -3.22 1.49
CA GLY A 5 7.60 -3.28 1.31
C GLY A 5 8.03 -2.92 -0.10
N SER A 6 7.33 -3.45 -1.12
CA SER A 6 7.63 -3.18 -2.53
C SER A 6 7.33 -1.76 -3.00
N MET A 7 6.54 -0.97 -2.25
CA MET A 7 6.12 0.40 -2.62
C MET A 7 6.84 1.51 -1.83
N THR A 8 7.53 1.20 -0.73
CA THR A 8 8.07 2.21 0.21
C THR A 8 9.62 2.27 0.11
N PRO A 9 10.30 3.40 0.42
CA PRO A 9 11.69 3.67 0.00
C PRO A 9 12.83 2.74 0.42
N PRO A 10 12.72 1.76 1.36
CA PRO A 10 13.82 0.82 1.59
C PRO A 10 13.92 -0.35 0.59
N LEU A 11 12.83 -0.72 -0.11
CA LEU A 11 12.85 -1.78 -1.14
C LEU A 11 12.27 -1.29 -2.48
N GLY A 12 11.16 -0.54 -2.48
CA GLY A 12 10.65 0.28 -3.60
C GLY A 12 10.58 -0.39 -4.99
N LEU A 13 10.64 -1.71 -5.04
CA LEU A 13 10.98 -2.48 -6.24
C LEU A 13 9.96 -2.21 -7.36
N THR A 14 8.68 -2.06 -7.00
CA THR A 14 7.61 -1.78 -7.96
C THR A 14 7.74 -0.38 -8.56
N ILE A 15 8.13 0.62 -7.76
CA ILE A 15 8.41 1.99 -8.24
C ILE A 15 9.65 2.00 -9.13
N TYR A 16 10.70 1.25 -8.78
CA TYR A 16 11.91 1.14 -9.58
C TYR A 16 11.69 0.40 -10.91
N VAL A 17 10.89 -0.67 -10.92
CA VAL A 17 10.50 -1.37 -12.15
C VAL A 17 9.65 -0.45 -13.03
N MET A 18 8.69 0.28 -12.46
CA MET A 18 7.89 1.25 -13.22
C MET A 18 8.73 2.42 -13.73
N LYS A 19 9.75 2.86 -13.01
CA LYS A 19 10.72 3.83 -13.54
C LYS A 19 11.49 3.26 -14.74
N GLY A 20 11.85 1.98 -14.70
CA GLY A 20 12.49 1.30 -15.84
C GLY A 20 11.62 1.29 -17.11
N VAL A 21 10.29 1.24 -16.95
CA VAL A 21 9.31 1.25 -18.06
C VAL A 21 8.93 2.68 -18.50
N LEU A 22 8.80 3.62 -17.56
CA LEU A 22 8.32 4.99 -17.79
C LEU A 22 9.45 6.00 -18.07
N GLY A 23 10.71 5.66 -17.80
CA GLY A 23 11.85 6.54 -18.04
C GLY A 23 11.82 7.83 -17.22
N GLU A 24 12.09 8.97 -17.87
CA GLU A 24 12.15 10.31 -17.27
C GLU A 24 10.78 11.02 -17.20
N LEU A 25 9.69 10.37 -17.63
CA LEU A 25 8.37 11.00 -17.72
C LEU A 25 7.81 11.43 -16.35
N VAL A 26 8.17 10.71 -15.28
CA VAL A 26 7.66 10.98 -13.92
C VAL A 26 8.82 10.88 -12.92
N PRO A 27 9.07 11.93 -12.12
CA PRO A 27 10.10 11.91 -11.09
C PRO A 27 9.80 10.85 -10.01
N ILE A 28 10.83 10.15 -9.53
CA ILE A 28 10.71 9.19 -8.41
C ILE A 28 10.00 9.82 -7.20
N GLY A 29 10.29 11.09 -6.91
CA GLY A 29 9.70 11.81 -5.79
C GLY A 29 8.17 11.94 -5.90
N GLU A 30 7.62 12.10 -7.10
CA GLU A 30 6.17 12.15 -7.31
C GLU A 30 5.52 10.78 -7.14
N MET A 31 6.18 9.72 -7.62
CA MET A 31 5.70 8.34 -7.43
C MET A 31 5.63 7.96 -5.95
N PHE A 32 6.63 8.37 -5.15
CA PHE A 32 6.62 8.16 -3.70
C PHE A 32 5.50 8.93 -3.01
N ARG A 33 5.21 10.15 -3.45
CA ARG A 33 4.12 10.94 -2.89
C ARG A 33 2.75 10.30 -3.14
N GLY A 34 2.56 9.70 -4.32
CA GLY A 34 1.38 8.88 -4.62
C GLY A 34 1.26 7.66 -3.71
N CYS A 35 2.38 6.97 -3.45
CA CYS A 35 2.39 5.79 -2.58
C CYS A 35 2.11 6.12 -1.10
N ILE A 36 2.52 7.30 -0.62
CA ILE A 36 2.23 7.74 0.77
C ILE A 36 0.73 7.78 1.05
N ILE A 37 -0.09 8.28 0.10
CA ILE A 37 -1.54 8.33 0.29
C ILE A 37 -2.14 6.92 0.37
N PHE A 38 -1.59 5.98 -0.40
CA PHE A 38 -2.02 4.58 -0.43
C PHE A 38 -1.69 3.87 0.89
N VAL A 39 -0.47 4.04 1.40
CA VAL A 39 -0.05 3.47 2.69
C VAL A 39 -0.91 4.03 3.84
N LEU A 40 -1.22 5.33 3.80
CA LEU A 40 -2.15 5.94 4.76
C LEU A 40 -3.54 5.27 4.73
N MET A 41 -4.09 5.02 3.54
CA MET A 41 -5.38 4.34 3.40
C MET A 41 -5.35 2.89 3.90
N GLU A 42 -4.24 2.16 3.71
CA GLU A 42 -4.09 0.83 4.29
C GLU A 42 -4.07 0.87 5.83
N ILE A 43 -3.34 1.82 6.42
CA ILE A 43 -3.30 2.01 7.88
C ILE A 43 -4.70 2.35 8.42
N VAL A 44 -5.44 3.22 7.73
CA VAL A 44 -6.82 3.56 8.09
C VAL A 44 -7.71 2.32 8.02
N THR A 45 -7.60 1.54 6.95
CA THR A 45 -8.39 0.31 6.76
C THR A 45 -8.10 -0.70 7.88
N ILE A 46 -6.83 -0.92 8.22
CA ILE A 46 -6.42 -1.76 9.34
C ILE A 46 -6.99 -1.21 10.65
N GLY A 47 -6.91 0.10 10.87
CA GLY A 47 -7.48 0.74 12.06
C GLY A 47 -8.99 0.54 12.18
N ILE A 48 -9.73 0.63 11.07
CA ILE A 48 -11.18 0.37 11.02
C ILE A 48 -11.47 -1.09 11.36
N ILE A 49 -10.71 -2.04 10.81
CA ILE A 49 -10.88 -3.47 11.10
C ILE A 49 -10.58 -3.77 12.58
N ILE A 50 -9.56 -3.13 13.15
CA ILE A 50 -9.25 -3.28 14.59
C ILE A 50 -10.37 -2.68 15.45
N ALA A 51 -10.92 -1.53 15.07
CA ALA A 51 -12.03 -0.88 15.79
C ALA A 51 -13.35 -1.65 15.67
N PHE A 52 -13.59 -2.29 14.52
CA PHE A 52 -14.80 -3.05 14.20
C PHE A 52 -14.44 -4.46 13.72
N PRO A 53 -13.97 -5.34 14.63
CA PRO A 53 -13.50 -6.67 14.28
C PRO A 53 -14.61 -7.54 13.66
N SER A 54 -15.87 -7.24 13.96
CA SER A 54 -17.05 -7.88 13.38
C SER A 54 -17.06 -7.82 11.84
N LEU A 55 -16.46 -6.81 11.22
CA LEU A 55 -16.34 -6.72 9.76
C LEU A 55 -15.47 -7.83 9.18
N ALA A 56 -14.42 -8.24 9.91
CA ALA A 56 -13.52 -9.31 9.48
C ALA A 56 -13.97 -10.69 9.98
N THR A 57 -14.61 -10.76 11.15
CA THR A 57 -15.01 -12.03 11.78
C THR A 57 -16.40 -12.52 11.39
N TRP A 58 -17.19 -11.72 10.67
CA TRP A 58 -18.53 -12.13 10.21
C TRP A 58 -18.49 -13.44 9.40
N LEU A 59 -17.61 -13.55 8.41
CA LEU A 59 -17.52 -14.74 7.57
C LEU A 59 -16.96 -15.98 8.32
N PRO A 60 -15.87 -15.89 9.11
CA PRO A 60 -15.42 -16.99 9.97
C PRO A 60 -16.47 -17.47 10.99
N SER A 61 -17.34 -16.57 11.48
CA SER A 61 -18.38 -16.94 12.44
C SER A 61 -19.55 -17.74 11.83
N LEU A 62 -19.61 -17.81 10.49
CA LEU A 62 -20.60 -18.56 9.71
C LEU A 62 -20.10 -19.95 9.28
N MET A 63 -18.83 -20.29 9.55
CA MET A 63 -18.20 -21.59 9.26
C MET A 63 -18.12 -22.43 10.53
#